data_AF-A0AAV2T355-F1
#
_entry.id   AF-A0AAV2T355-F1
#
_cell.length_a   1.000
_cell.length_b   1.000
_cell.length_c   1.000
_cell.angle_alpha   90.00
_cell.angle_beta   90.00
_cell.angle_gamma   90.00
#
_symmetry.space_group_name_H-M   'P 1'
#
loop_
_entity.id
_entity.type
_entity.pdbx_description
1 polymer ?
#
loop_
_entity_poly.entity_id
_entity_poly.type
_entity_poly.pdbx_seq_one_letter_code
_entity_poly.pdbx_strand_id
1 'polypeptide(L)'
;MNHSGFNVTEVPCERNLAAEIFLEVIEIVNTIYMVLITVMWFLYMFGGRILKTKRAIAPAKRNEGQNVSDQLQWPSCIVRPSSQIFITGITSGELIYVSLQSVRFTRATTESTSASLNLNDVMCNGTVFITLVLADMLSWLLAALCFERFYIMYRPMSAYSRDQSRLFPPICAVCVICLATVTVNLFYIFQQSSPCSDGTPDVAYITFKMLFQLVVPTIIVISSTIGLIVMLTRRKRTLFESSKQQNNPSTRAENEDPRILKAISVSHMTMFSSLIFILGISA
;
A
#
# COMPACT_ATOMS: atom_id res chain seq x y z
N MET A 1 38.19 34.13 -22.58
CA MET A 1 37.57 34.17 -21.23
C MET A 1 37.86 32.83 -20.59
N ASN A 2 38.86 32.78 -19.72
CA ASN A 2 39.30 31.58 -19.03
C ASN A 2 38.43 31.40 -17.79
N HIS A 3 37.59 30.37 -17.76
CA HIS A 3 36.94 29.93 -16.54
C HIS A 3 38.00 29.27 -15.65
N SER A 4 38.43 30.01 -14.63
CA SER A 4 39.22 29.51 -13.52
C SER A 4 38.47 28.38 -12.82
N GLY A 5 38.97 27.15 -12.98
CA GLY A 5 38.49 25.97 -12.29
C GLY A 5 38.69 26.11 -10.79
N PHE A 6 37.58 26.20 -10.05
CA PHE A 6 37.58 25.91 -8.63
C PHE A 6 37.83 24.40 -8.47
N ASN A 7 39.05 24.02 -8.08
CA ASN A 7 39.31 22.70 -7.55
C ASN A 7 38.59 22.61 -6.20
N VAL A 8 37.35 22.15 -6.22
CA VAL A 8 36.65 21.69 -5.02
C VAL A 8 37.42 20.46 -4.55
N THR A 9 38.21 20.62 -3.49
CA THR A 9 38.80 19.49 -2.78
C THR A 9 37.67 18.64 -2.24
N GLU A 10 37.40 17.51 -2.90
CA GLU A 10 36.46 16.49 -2.43
C GLU A 10 36.93 16.06 -1.03
N VAL A 11 36.22 16.52 -0.01
CA VAL A 11 36.38 15.99 1.34
C VAL A 11 35.93 14.54 1.25
N PRO A 12 36.81 13.56 1.51
CA PRO A 12 36.41 12.16 1.48
C PRO A 12 35.29 11.99 2.52
N CYS A 13 34.09 11.67 2.04
CA CYS A 13 32.96 11.42 2.91
C CYS A 13 33.28 10.12 3.65
N GLU A 14 33.73 10.20 4.91
CA GLU A 14 33.97 9.02 5.75
C GLU A 14 32.66 8.22 5.82
N ARG A 15 32.66 7.06 5.15
CA ARG A 15 31.54 6.11 5.24
C ARG A 15 31.46 5.62 6.67
N ASN A 16 30.35 5.92 7.33
CA ASN A 16 30.08 5.43 8.67
C ASN A 16 29.63 3.97 8.58
N LEU A 17 30.57 3.04 8.71
CA LEU A 17 30.34 1.58 8.66
C LEU A 17 29.18 1.13 9.58
N ALA A 18 29.04 1.76 10.75
CA ALA A 18 27.96 1.44 11.68
C ALA A 18 26.58 1.79 11.12
N ALA A 19 26.48 2.88 10.34
CA ALA A 19 25.23 3.27 9.68
C ALA A 19 24.89 2.32 8.52
N GLU A 20 25.88 1.86 7.75
CA GLU A 20 25.66 0.87 6.68
C GLU A 20 25.13 -0.46 7.24
N ILE A 21 25.77 -1.01 8.28
CA ILE A 21 25.31 -2.24 8.95
C ILE A 21 23.90 -2.07 9.54
N PHE A 22 23.61 -0.89 10.12
CA PHE A 22 22.29 -0.63 10.68
C PHE A 22 21.20 -0.61 9.60
N LEU A 23 21.48 0.00 8.45
CA LEU A 23 20.57 0.01 7.30
C LEU A 23 20.34 -1.41 6.74
N GLU A 24 21.39 -2.24 6.64
CA GLU A 24 21.27 -3.65 6.23
C GLU A 24 20.31 -4.44 7.11
N VAL A 25 20.45 -4.31 8.43
CA VAL A 25 19.60 -5.00 9.40
C VAL A 25 18.15 -4.55 9.25
N ILE A 26 17.91 -3.24 9.07
CA ILE A 26 16.56 -2.70 8.86
C ILE A 26 15.95 -3.29 7.58
N GLU A 27 16.69 -3.35 6.48
CA GLU A 27 16.20 -3.88 5.21
C GLU A 27 15.84 -5.37 5.30
N ILE A 28 16.68 -6.18 5.95
CA ILE A 28 16.41 -7.62 6.15
C ILE A 28 15.14 -7.79 6.98
N VAL A 29 14.99 -7.03 8.07
CA VAL A 29 13.80 -7.08 8.93
C VAL A 29 12.56 -6.65 8.14
N ASN A 30 12.65 -5.58 7.34
CA ASN A 30 11.56 -5.11 6.49
C ASN A 30 11.16 -6.17 5.45
N THR A 31 12.14 -6.85 4.86
CA THR A 31 11.92 -7.94 3.89
C THR A 31 11.16 -9.10 4.53
N ILE A 32 11.60 -9.56 5.70
CA ILE A 32 10.93 -10.63 6.45
C ILE A 32 9.49 -10.23 6.79
N TYR A 33 9.31 -9.00 7.29
CA TYR A 33 8.00 -8.45 7.63
C TYR A 33 7.06 -8.43 6.42
N MET A 34 7.53 -7.95 5.27
CA MET A 34 6.73 -7.90 4.04
C MET A 34 6.37 -9.28 3.50
N VAL A 35 7.29 -10.25 3.58
CA VAL A 35 7.00 -11.65 3.23
C VAL A 35 5.89 -12.21 4.13
N LEU A 36 5.98 -12.00 5.44
CA LEU A 36 4.97 -12.46 6.40
C LEU A 36 3.59 -11.84 6.10
N ILE A 37 3.51 -10.51 5.90
CA ILE A 37 2.26 -9.82 5.55
C ILE A 37 1.67 -10.37 4.27
N THR A 38 2.50 -10.54 3.24
CA THR A 38 2.05 -11.00 1.93
C THR A 38 1.51 -12.42 2.03
N VAL A 39 2.21 -13.32 2.73
CA VAL A 39 1.73 -14.69 2.99
C VAL A 39 0.43 -14.68 3.78
N MET A 40 0.33 -13.87 4.85
CA MET A 40 -0.90 -13.74 5.63
C MET A 40 -2.06 -13.22 4.78
N TRP A 41 -1.83 -12.24 3.91
CA TRP A 41 -2.82 -11.69 3.00
C TRP A 41 -3.31 -12.74 1.99
N PHE A 42 -2.40 -13.48 1.37
CA PHE A 42 -2.77 -14.57 0.46
C PHE A 42 -3.55 -15.67 1.20
N LEU A 43 -3.11 -16.08 2.39
CA LEU A 43 -3.84 -17.04 3.21
C LEU A 43 -5.24 -16.55 3.58
N TYR A 44 -5.40 -15.26 3.90
CA TYR A 44 -6.71 -14.65 4.14
C TYR A 44 -7.62 -14.74 2.90
N MET A 45 -7.08 -14.42 1.72
CA MET A 45 -7.80 -14.45 0.45
C MET A 45 -8.20 -15.87 0.03
N PHE A 46 -7.30 -16.85 0.17
CA PHE A 46 -7.56 -18.24 -0.19
C PHE A 46 -8.38 -18.99 0.86
N GLY A 47 -8.14 -18.74 2.15
CA GLY A 47 -8.84 -19.38 3.26
C GLY A 47 -10.35 -19.14 3.20
N GLY A 48 -10.78 -17.92 2.86
CA GLY A 48 -12.19 -17.59 2.66
C GLY A 48 -12.86 -18.37 1.52
N ARG A 49 -12.12 -18.75 0.47
CA ARG A 49 -12.63 -19.55 -0.65
C ARG A 49 -12.76 -21.03 -0.25
N ILE A 50 -11.73 -21.57 0.41
CA ILE A 50 -11.71 -22.98 0.86
C ILE A 50 -12.86 -23.27 1.84
N LEU A 51 -13.14 -22.36 2.78
CA LEU A 51 -14.26 -22.51 3.73
C LEU A 51 -15.63 -22.47 3.05
N LYS A 52 -15.82 -21.64 2.00
CA LYS A 52 -17.07 -21.61 1.23
C LYS A 52 -17.28 -22.90 0.43
N THR A 53 -16.23 -23.43 -0.19
CA THR A 53 -16.28 -24.70 -0.93
C THR A 53 -16.63 -25.87 0.01
N LYS A 54 -16.08 -25.92 1.22
CA LYS A 54 -16.42 -26.96 2.21
C LYS A 54 -17.87 -26.91 2.69
N ARG A 55 -18.47 -25.72 2.85
CA ARG A 55 -19.92 -25.60 3.18
C ARG A 55 -20.84 -25.97 2.02
N ALA A 56 -20.43 -25.71 0.78
CA ALA A 56 -21.22 -26.09 -0.39
C ALA A 56 -21.20 -27.61 -0.65
N ILE A 57 -20.13 -28.30 -0.21
CA ILE A 57 -19.96 -29.75 -0.39
C ILE A 57 -20.49 -30.53 0.82
N ALA A 58 -20.66 -29.91 2.00
CA ALA A 58 -21.28 -30.57 3.14
C ALA A 58 -22.75 -30.92 2.79
N PRO A 59 -23.09 -32.21 2.59
CA PRO A 59 -24.45 -32.59 2.24
C PRO A 59 -25.39 -32.21 3.39
N ALA A 60 -26.61 -31.82 3.04
CA ALA A 60 -27.69 -31.47 3.95
C ALA A 60 -28.17 -32.65 4.83
N LYS A 61 -27.28 -33.23 5.65
CA LYS A 61 -27.69 -34.04 6.80
C LYS A 61 -27.90 -33.10 7.98
N ARG A 62 -29.05 -32.44 7.95
CA ARG A 62 -29.62 -31.70 9.08
C ARG A 62 -30.16 -32.74 10.06
N ASN A 63 -29.30 -33.22 10.95
CA ASN A 63 -29.77 -33.81 12.21
C ASN A 63 -29.68 -32.73 13.29
N GLU A 64 -30.80 -32.57 13.99
CA GLU A 64 -30.97 -31.75 15.18
C GLU A 64 -29.92 -32.06 16.25
N GLY A 65 -29.50 -31.03 16.99
CA GLY A 65 -28.93 -31.22 18.31
C GLY A 65 -27.41 -31.12 18.47
N GLN A 66 -26.68 -30.47 17.56
CA GLN A 66 -25.25 -30.24 17.79
C GLN A 66 -24.98 -28.85 18.39
N ASN A 67 -24.72 -28.86 19.70
CA ASN A 67 -24.26 -27.75 20.52
C ASN A 67 -23.17 -26.96 19.80
N VAL A 68 -23.44 -25.66 19.65
CA VAL A 68 -22.57 -24.64 19.05
C VAL A 68 -21.37 -24.43 19.97
N SER A 69 -20.41 -25.35 19.94
CA SER A 69 -19.10 -25.16 20.57
C SER A 69 -18.22 -24.39 19.59
N ASP A 70 -17.92 -23.14 19.94
CA ASP A 70 -16.81 -22.30 19.48
C ASP A 70 -16.32 -22.58 18.04
N GLN A 71 -17.22 -22.47 17.06
CA GLN A 71 -16.79 -22.32 15.68
C GLN A 71 -16.00 -21.02 15.59
N LEU A 72 -14.68 -21.15 15.39
CA LEU A 72 -13.76 -20.06 15.03
C LEU A 72 -14.46 -19.16 14.00
N GLN A 73 -15.07 -18.08 14.49
CA GLN A 73 -15.92 -17.24 13.68
C GLN A 73 -15.00 -16.29 12.95
N TRP A 74 -14.51 -16.76 11.80
CA TRP A 74 -13.73 -15.93 10.87
C TRP A 74 -14.45 -14.60 10.67
N PRO A 75 -13.71 -13.47 10.61
CA PRO A 75 -14.30 -12.14 10.52
C PRO A 75 -15.33 -12.10 9.39
N SER A 76 -16.57 -11.81 9.75
CA SER A 76 -17.75 -11.88 8.88
C SER A 76 -17.79 -10.74 7.85
N CYS A 77 -16.89 -9.76 7.96
CA CYS A 77 -16.77 -8.67 6.99
C CYS A 77 -15.80 -9.07 5.89
N ILE A 78 -16.33 -9.70 4.84
CA ILE A 78 -15.57 -9.99 3.62
C ILE A 78 -15.17 -8.66 2.98
N VAL A 79 -13.87 -8.45 2.77
CA VAL A 79 -13.36 -7.28 2.03
C VAL A 79 -13.97 -7.27 0.64
N ARG A 80 -14.46 -6.11 0.20
CA ARG A 80 -15.04 -5.93 -1.13
C ARG A 80 -14.05 -6.37 -2.23
N PRO A 81 -14.47 -7.13 -3.25
CA PRO A 81 -13.57 -7.61 -4.32
C PRO A 81 -12.77 -6.51 -5.02
N SER A 82 -13.36 -5.33 -5.21
CA SER A 82 -12.67 -4.17 -5.79
C SER A 82 -11.47 -3.71 -4.95
N SER A 83 -11.66 -3.58 -3.64
CA SER A 83 -10.57 -3.22 -2.72
C SER A 83 -9.54 -4.34 -2.57
N GLN A 84 -9.94 -5.61 -2.75
CA GLN A 84 -8.99 -6.73 -2.78
C GLN A 84 -8.00 -6.60 -3.94
N ILE A 85 -8.42 -6.08 -5.11
CA ILE A 85 -7.52 -5.84 -6.25
C ILE A 85 -6.43 -4.86 -5.86
N PHE A 86 -6.79 -3.71 -5.27
CA PHE A 86 -5.82 -2.71 -4.84
C PHE A 86 -4.88 -3.25 -3.75
N ILE A 87 -5.42 -3.87 -2.69
CA ILE A 87 -4.59 -4.40 -1.60
C ILE A 87 -3.65 -5.48 -2.10
N THR A 88 -4.13 -6.39 -2.96
CA THR A 88 -3.27 -7.42 -3.57
C THR A 88 -2.18 -6.77 -4.40
N GLY A 89 -2.50 -5.81 -5.26
CA GLY A 89 -1.52 -5.09 -6.06
C GLY A 89 -0.46 -4.36 -5.21
N ILE A 90 -0.87 -3.73 -4.11
CA ILE A 90 0.04 -3.08 -3.15
C ILE A 90 0.96 -4.13 -2.53
N THR A 91 0.41 -5.16 -1.88
CA THR A 91 1.23 -6.19 -1.20
C THR A 91 2.18 -6.94 -2.13
N SER A 92 1.73 -7.30 -3.34
CA SER A 92 2.59 -7.96 -4.32
C SER A 92 3.65 -7.02 -4.88
N GLY A 93 3.29 -5.76 -5.14
CA GLY A 93 4.21 -4.76 -5.64
C GLY A 93 5.29 -4.41 -4.61
N GLU A 94 4.92 -4.32 -3.34
CA GLU A 94 5.86 -4.12 -2.23
C GLU A 94 6.84 -5.27 -2.07
N LEU A 95 6.35 -6.52 -2.15
CA LEU A 95 7.24 -7.67 -2.09
C LEU A 95 8.29 -7.64 -3.20
N ILE A 96 7.88 -7.30 -4.43
CA ILE A 96 8.80 -7.15 -5.57
C ILE A 96 9.75 -5.97 -5.35
N TYR A 97 9.22 -4.82 -4.89
CA TYR A 97 10.00 -3.61 -4.62
C TYR A 97 11.10 -3.88 -3.59
N VAL A 98 10.76 -4.44 -2.44
CA VAL A 98 11.71 -4.77 -1.37
C VAL A 98 12.72 -5.81 -1.85
N SER A 99 12.27 -6.84 -2.58
CA SER A 99 13.19 -7.84 -3.16
C SER A 99 14.22 -7.22 -4.10
N LEU A 100 13.82 -6.26 -4.94
CA LEU A 100 14.72 -5.53 -5.83
C LEU A 100 15.68 -4.61 -5.07
N GLN A 101 15.21 -3.97 -4.00
CA GLN A 101 16.07 -3.15 -3.14
C GLN A 101 17.13 -3.99 -2.43
N SER A 102 16.77 -5.15 -1.86
CA SER A 102 17.74 -6.05 -1.23
C SER A 102 18.84 -6.51 -2.21
N VAL A 103 18.49 -6.74 -3.48
CA VAL A 103 19.47 -7.07 -4.53
C VAL A 103 20.42 -5.90 -4.80
N ARG A 104 19.89 -4.67 -4.87
CA ARG A 104 20.74 -3.47 -5.02
C ARG A 104 21.68 -3.26 -3.85
N PHE A 105 21.16 -3.39 -2.64
CA PHE A 105 21.95 -3.18 -1.43
C PHE A 105 23.08 -4.19 -1.33
N THR A 106 22.78 -5.48 -1.59
CA THR A 106 23.78 -6.55 -1.67
C THR A 106 24.87 -6.26 -2.71
N ARG A 107 24.52 -5.60 -3.83
CA ARG A 107 25.52 -5.17 -4.82
C ARG A 107 26.40 -4.04 -4.29
N ALA A 108 25.79 -3.00 -3.71
CA ALA A 108 26.54 -1.85 -3.19
C ALA A 108 27.57 -2.26 -2.11
N THR A 109 27.23 -3.26 -1.30
CA THR A 109 28.12 -3.78 -0.25
C THR A 109 29.21 -4.69 -0.83
N THR A 110 28.92 -5.52 -1.82
CA THR A 110 29.91 -6.41 -2.48
C THR A 110 30.90 -5.65 -3.37
N GLU A 111 30.49 -4.58 -4.05
CA GLU A 111 31.40 -3.70 -4.82
C GLU A 111 32.41 -2.99 -3.89
N SER A 112 32.01 -2.66 -2.65
CA SER A 112 32.95 -2.12 -1.65
C SER A 112 33.98 -3.14 -1.16
N THR A 113 33.69 -4.43 -1.31
CA THR A 113 34.51 -5.56 -0.87
C THR A 113 35.11 -6.36 -2.04
N SER A 114 35.59 -5.69 -3.11
CA SER A 114 36.39 -6.28 -4.21
C SER A 114 35.77 -7.47 -4.98
N ALA A 115 34.60 -7.96 -4.57
CA ALA A 115 33.90 -9.08 -5.17
C ALA A 115 32.97 -8.51 -6.24
N SER A 116 33.52 -8.28 -7.44
CA SER A 116 32.79 -7.72 -8.56
C SER A 116 31.66 -8.67 -9.00
N LEU A 117 30.47 -8.50 -8.45
CA LEU A 117 29.25 -8.97 -9.07
C LEU A 117 29.02 -8.13 -10.33
N ASN A 118 29.60 -8.59 -11.44
CA ASN A 118 29.39 -8.00 -12.78
C ASN A 118 27.94 -8.21 -13.23
N LEU A 119 27.01 -7.44 -12.67
CA LEU A 119 25.69 -7.26 -13.27
C LEU A 119 25.85 -6.30 -14.45
N ASN A 120 25.57 -6.80 -15.65
CA ASN A 120 25.51 -6.02 -16.89
C ASN A 120 24.75 -4.69 -16.67
N ASP A 121 25.23 -3.59 -17.26
CA ASP A 121 24.60 -2.26 -17.16
C ASP A 121 23.10 -2.28 -17.49
N VAL A 122 22.71 -3.15 -18.42
CA VAL A 122 21.30 -3.39 -18.79
C VAL A 122 20.47 -3.86 -17.60
N MET A 123 21.01 -4.76 -16.77
CA MET A 123 20.33 -5.23 -15.56
C MET A 123 20.30 -4.15 -14.49
N CYS A 124 21.37 -3.35 -14.35
CA CYS A 124 21.36 -2.20 -13.44
C CYS A 124 20.23 -1.23 -13.81
N ASN A 125 20.20 -0.77 -15.07
CA ASN A 125 19.19 0.15 -15.59
C ASN A 125 17.77 -0.44 -15.50
N GLY A 126 17.62 -1.72 -15.84
CA GLY A 126 16.35 -2.43 -15.76
C GLY A 126 15.81 -2.52 -14.33
N THR A 127 16.67 -2.85 -13.35
CA THR A 127 16.22 -2.83 -11.95
C THR A 127 15.83 -1.42 -11.53
N VAL A 128 16.63 -0.39 -11.85
CA VAL A 128 16.37 1.02 -11.47
C VAL A 128 15.03 1.46 -12.01
N PHE A 129 14.76 1.16 -13.27
CA PHE A 129 13.47 1.39 -13.90
C PHE A 129 12.32 0.76 -13.13
N ILE A 130 12.39 -0.55 -12.88
CA ILE A 130 11.31 -1.29 -12.24
C ILE A 130 11.06 -0.78 -10.83
N THR A 131 12.12 -0.49 -10.06
CA THR A 131 12.00 0.08 -8.72
C THR A 131 11.30 1.45 -8.75
N LEU A 132 11.66 2.33 -9.68
CA LEU A 132 11.03 3.65 -9.82
C LEU A 132 9.55 3.54 -10.23
N VAL A 133 9.23 2.64 -11.15
CA VAL A 133 7.85 2.38 -11.58
C VAL A 133 7.02 1.80 -10.43
N LEU A 134 7.57 0.85 -9.68
CA LEU A 134 6.89 0.23 -8.54
C LEU A 134 6.65 1.24 -7.42
N ALA A 135 7.64 2.07 -7.07
CA ALA A 135 7.49 3.09 -6.03
C ALA A 135 6.33 4.06 -6.35
N ASP A 136 6.28 4.56 -7.58
CA ASP A 136 5.16 5.40 -8.03
C ASP A 136 3.85 4.61 -8.00
N MET A 137 3.82 3.41 -8.59
CA MET A 137 2.60 2.61 -8.70
C MET A 137 1.99 2.33 -7.32
N LEU A 138 2.81 1.99 -6.33
CA LEU A 138 2.38 1.71 -4.96
C LEU A 138 1.74 2.94 -4.30
N SER A 139 2.36 4.12 -4.43
CA SER A 139 1.82 5.38 -3.90
C SER A 139 0.45 5.70 -4.49
N TRP A 140 0.30 5.55 -5.81
CA TRP A 140 -0.95 5.82 -6.52
C TRP A 140 -2.02 4.75 -6.27
N LEU A 141 -1.65 3.47 -6.12
CA LEU A 141 -2.59 2.41 -5.74
C LEU A 141 -3.16 2.62 -4.33
N LEU A 142 -2.32 3.06 -3.38
CA LEU A 142 -2.78 3.42 -2.04
C LEU A 142 -3.74 4.62 -2.09
N ALA A 143 -3.39 5.67 -2.83
CA ALA A 143 -4.26 6.82 -3.03
C ALA A 143 -5.60 6.42 -3.67
N ALA A 144 -5.58 5.57 -4.69
CA ALA A 144 -6.78 5.06 -5.35
C ALA A 144 -7.65 4.21 -4.40
N LEU A 145 -7.04 3.37 -3.57
CA LEU A 145 -7.75 2.60 -2.54
C LEU A 145 -8.44 3.53 -1.52
N CYS A 146 -7.73 4.54 -1.00
CA CYS A 146 -8.30 5.51 -0.06
C CYS A 146 -9.47 6.28 -0.69
N PHE A 147 -9.29 6.73 -1.93
CA PHE A 147 -10.33 7.43 -2.68
C PHE A 147 -11.54 6.55 -2.98
N GLU A 148 -11.33 5.28 -3.36
CA GLU A 148 -12.39 4.30 -3.58
C GLU A 148 -13.25 4.14 -2.32
N ARG A 149 -12.61 3.97 -1.16
CA ARG A 149 -13.31 3.84 0.13
C ARG A 149 -14.12 5.08 0.46
N PHE A 150 -13.53 6.26 0.28
CA PHE A 150 -14.24 7.52 0.45
C PHE A 150 -15.44 7.63 -0.49
N TYR A 151 -15.25 7.34 -1.78
CA TYR A 151 -16.30 7.43 -2.79
C TYR A 151 -17.49 6.50 -2.49
N ILE A 152 -17.22 5.25 -2.10
CA ILE A 152 -18.26 4.27 -1.74
C ILE A 152 -19.09 4.78 -0.56
N MET A 153 -18.44 5.35 0.45
CA MET A 153 -19.11 5.89 1.64
C MET A 153 -19.88 7.18 1.33
N TYR A 154 -19.32 8.04 0.48
CA TYR A 154 -19.92 9.31 0.08
C TYR A 154 -21.15 9.12 -0.82
N ARG A 155 -21.13 8.16 -1.75
CA ARG A 155 -22.25 7.85 -2.65
C ARG A 155 -22.67 6.38 -2.57
N PRO A 156 -23.37 5.95 -1.50
CA PRO A 156 -23.80 4.56 -1.34
C PRO A 156 -24.81 4.12 -2.42
N MET A 157 -25.58 5.05 -2.98
CA MET A 157 -26.59 4.77 -4.02
C MET A 157 -26.03 4.73 -5.45
N SER A 158 -24.73 4.97 -5.65
CA SER A 158 -24.16 4.92 -6.99
C SER A 158 -24.22 3.48 -7.55
N ALA A 159 -24.33 3.33 -8.87
CA ALA A 159 -24.37 2.01 -9.51
C ALA A 159 -23.12 1.18 -9.15
N TYR A 160 -21.97 1.84 -9.03
CA TYR A 160 -20.74 1.21 -8.54
C TYR A 160 -20.87 0.78 -7.08
N SER A 161 -21.31 1.65 -6.19
CA SER A 161 -21.41 1.35 -4.75
C SER A 161 -22.40 0.22 -4.47
N ARG A 162 -23.53 0.19 -5.19
CA ARG A 162 -24.59 -0.80 -5.05
C ARG A 162 -24.17 -2.18 -5.54
N ASP A 163 -23.46 -2.24 -6.66
CA ASP A 163 -23.04 -3.49 -7.28
C ASP A 163 -21.62 -3.88 -6.85
N GLN A 164 -21.55 -4.67 -5.78
CA GLN A 164 -20.29 -5.14 -5.20
C GLN A 164 -19.49 -6.05 -6.14
N SER A 165 -20.13 -6.61 -7.18
CA SER A 165 -19.49 -7.51 -8.14
C SER A 165 -18.76 -6.78 -9.28
N ARG A 166 -18.99 -5.47 -9.44
CA ARG A 166 -18.34 -4.69 -10.51
C ARG A 166 -16.85 -4.49 -10.22
N LEU A 167 -16.04 -5.17 -11.01
CA LEU A 167 -14.57 -5.05 -11.01
C LEU A 167 -14.05 -4.08 -12.07
N PHE A 168 -14.89 -3.59 -12.98
CA PHE A 168 -14.43 -2.77 -14.10
C PHE A 168 -13.76 -1.45 -13.66
N PRO A 169 -14.34 -0.63 -12.76
CA PRO A 169 -13.69 0.61 -12.33
C PRO A 169 -12.33 0.45 -11.66
N PRO A 170 -12.12 -0.47 -10.68
CA PRO A 170 -10.81 -0.65 -10.07
C PRO A 170 -9.78 -1.20 -11.05
N ILE A 171 -10.16 -2.12 -11.95
CA ILE A 171 -9.25 -2.62 -13.00
C ILE A 171 -8.81 -1.47 -13.92
N CYS A 172 -9.76 -0.65 -14.38
CA CYS A 172 -9.47 0.51 -15.19
C CYS A 172 -8.51 1.49 -14.47
N ALA A 173 -8.75 1.76 -13.18
CA ALA A 173 -7.87 2.60 -12.37
C ALA A 173 -6.44 2.02 -12.28
N VAL A 174 -6.29 0.73 -12.00
CA VAL A 174 -4.98 0.06 -11.96
C VAL A 174 -4.26 0.16 -13.31
N CYS A 175 -4.96 -0.08 -14.43
CA CYS A 175 -4.39 0.05 -15.76
C CYS A 175 -3.92 1.48 -16.06
N VAL A 176 -4.73 2.49 -15.73
CA VAL A 176 -4.38 3.91 -15.92
C VAL A 176 -3.16 4.29 -15.07
N ILE A 177 -3.13 3.88 -13.81
CA ILE A 177 -1.99 4.13 -12.91
C ILE A 177 -0.73 3.48 -13.50
N CYS A 178 -0.79 2.20 -13.88
CA CYS A 178 0.35 1.49 -14.46
C CYS A 178 0.89 2.17 -15.72
N LEU A 179 0.01 2.56 -16.65
CA LEU A 179 0.41 3.28 -17.86
C LEU A 179 1.03 4.64 -17.55
N ALA A 180 0.45 5.40 -16.61
CA ALA A 180 0.97 6.70 -16.21
C ALA A 180 2.35 6.59 -15.57
N THR A 181 2.56 5.66 -14.63
CA THR A 181 3.84 5.49 -13.96
C THR A 181 4.93 4.96 -14.90
N VAL A 182 4.59 4.01 -15.79
CA VAL A 182 5.53 3.55 -16.84
C VAL A 182 5.92 4.71 -17.76
N THR A 183 4.96 5.54 -18.20
CA THR A 183 5.23 6.66 -19.10
C THR A 183 6.15 7.71 -18.46
N VAL A 184 5.87 8.10 -17.21
CA VAL A 184 6.69 9.07 -16.46
C VAL A 184 8.12 8.56 -16.29
N ASN A 185 8.31 7.28 -15.97
CA ASN A 185 9.64 6.72 -15.73
C ASN A 185 10.39 6.35 -17.02
N LEU A 186 9.71 6.06 -18.12
CA LEU A 186 10.35 5.87 -19.42
C LEU A 186 11.07 7.14 -19.87
N PHE A 187 10.42 8.29 -19.68
CA PHE A 187 10.99 9.59 -20.03
C PHE A 187 12.32 9.86 -19.31
N TYR A 188 12.40 9.47 -18.02
CA TYR A 188 13.62 9.59 -17.23
C TYR A 188 14.79 8.80 -17.81
N ILE A 189 14.56 7.54 -18.18
CA ILE A 189 15.62 6.66 -18.70
C ILE A 189 16.14 7.14 -20.04
N PHE A 190 15.28 7.71 -20.90
CA PHE A 190 15.73 8.26 -22.17
C PHE A 190 16.59 9.52 -22.03
N GLN A 191 16.47 10.27 -20.92
CA GLN A 191 17.22 11.51 -20.71
C GLN A 191 18.56 11.30 -20.01
N GLN A 192 18.73 10.25 -19.20
CA GLN A 192 19.98 9.99 -18.51
C GLN A 192 20.91 9.07 -19.31
N SER A 193 22.16 9.49 -19.48
CA SER A 193 23.20 8.72 -20.18
C SER A 193 23.58 7.42 -19.47
N SER A 194 23.36 7.33 -18.15
CA SER A 194 23.41 6.08 -17.37
C SER A 194 22.98 6.35 -15.92
N PRO A 195 21.86 5.82 -15.43
CA PRO A 195 21.43 6.01 -14.04
C PRO A 195 22.37 5.37 -13.00
N CYS A 196 23.31 4.52 -13.44
CA CYS A 196 24.33 3.89 -12.62
C CYS A 196 25.70 4.60 -12.69
N SER A 197 25.82 5.75 -13.38
CA SER A 197 27.01 6.62 -13.29
C SER A 197 26.65 7.92 -12.56
N ASP A 198 27.65 8.61 -12.03
CA ASP A 198 27.55 9.80 -11.16
C ASP A 198 26.96 11.08 -11.81
N GLY A 199 26.09 10.94 -12.81
CA GLY A 199 25.37 12.06 -13.40
C GLY A 199 24.40 12.68 -12.38
N THR A 200 24.56 13.97 -12.11
CA THR A 200 23.61 14.71 -11.29
C THR A 200 22.27 14.82 -12.02
N PRO A 201 21.15 14.36 -11.43
CA PRO A 201 19.84 14.49 -12.06
C PRO A 201 19.43 15.96 -12.16
N ASP A 202 18.66 16.29 -13.22
CA ASP A 202 18.08 17.62 -13.39
C ASP A 202 17.13 17.93 -12.21
N VAL A 203 17.35 19.07 -11.55
CA VAL A 203 16.53 19.58 -10.44
C VAL A 203 15.05 19.67 -10.82
N ALA A 204 14.74 20.04 -12.07
CA ALA A 204 13.38 20.11 -12.56
C ALA A 204 12.69 18.73 -12.53
N TYR A 205 13.40 17.69 -12.96
CA TYR A 205 12.91 16.31 -12.91
C TYR A 205 12.73 15.83 -11.47
N ILE A 206 13.71 16.06 -10.59
CA ILE A 206 13.62 15.67 -9.17
C ILE A 206 12.38 16.31 -8.53
N THR A 207 12.16 17.61 -8.79
CA THR A 207 11.01 18.36 -8.27
C THR A 207 9.70 17.80 -8.79
N PHE A 208 9.59 17.56 -10.11
CA PHE A 208 8.41 16.95 -10.72
C PHE A 208 8.14 15.55 -10.13
N LYS A 209 9.18 14.73 -9.98
CA LYS A 209 9.10 13.38 -9.44
C LYS A 209 8.62 13.39 -7.99
N MET A 210 9.16 14.29 -7.15
CA MET A 210 8.67 14.47 -5.78
C MET A 210 7.19 14.88 -5.74
N LEU A 211 6.76 15.78 -6.62
CA LEU A 211 5.35 16.18 -6.69
C LEU A 211 4.45 15.00 -7.09
N PHE A 212 4.84 14.25 -8.12
CA PHE A 212 4.07 13.15 -8.67
C PHE A 212 4.01 11.92 -7.76
N GLN A 213 5.14 11.54 -7.15
CA GLN A 213 5.26 10.34 -6.33
C GLN A 213 4.78 10.57 -4.89
N LEU A 214 5.06 11.74 -4.31
CA LEU A 214 4.81 12.00 -2.90
C LEU A 214 3.66 12.96 -2.69
N VAL A 215 3.76 14.20 -3.18
CA VAL A 215 2.84 15.28 -2.78
C VAL A 215 1.40 15.00 -3.24
N VAL A 216 1.20 14.66 -4.51
CA VAL A 216 -0.15 14.45 -5.07
C VAL A 216 -0.86 13.23 -4.43
N PRO A 217 -0.25 12.02 -4.40
CA PRO A 217 -0.88 10.87 -3.72
C PRO A 217 -1.18 11.14 -2.25
N THR A 218 -0.29 11.84 -1.55
CA THR A 218 -0.48 12.18 -0.12
C THR A 218 -1.69 13.09 0.10
N ILE A 219 -1.87 14.12 -0.74
CA ILE A 219 -3.05 14.99 -0.67
C ILE A 219 -4.34 14.19 -0.89
N ILE A 220 -4.34 13.23 -1.83
CA ILE A 220 -5.51 12.36 -2.09
C ILE A 220 -5.81 11.48 -0.87
N VAL A 221 -4.77 10.89 -0.25
CA VAL A 221 -4.94 10.05 0.95
C VAL A 221 -5.47 10.87 2.12
N ILE A 222 -4.87 12.02 2.42
CA ILE A 222 -5.29 12.89 3.52
C ILE A 222 -6.72 13.39 3.32
N SER A 223 -7.05 13.90 2.13
CA SER A 223 -8.40 14.42 1.85
C SER A 223 -9.46 13.32 1.93
N SER A 224 -9.18 12.13 1.38
CA SER A 224 -10.09 10.98 1.43
C SER A 224 -10.30 10.45 2.84
N THR A 225 -9.24 10.38 3.65
CA THR A 225 -9.32 9.90 5.05
C THR A 225 -10.07 10.89 5.94
N ILE A 226 -9.81 12.19 5.84
CA ILE A 226 -10.58 13.24 6.55
C ILE A 226 -12.07 13.12 6.16
N GLY A 227 -12.36 13.00 4.86
CA GLY A 227 -13.73 12.83 4.37
C GLY A 227 -14.43 11.59 4.94
N LEU A 228 -13.73 10.46 5.01
CA LEU A 228 -14.23 9.22 5.62
C LEU A 228 -14.54 9.39 7.11
N ILE A 229 -13.62 10.00 7.88
CA ILE A 229 -13.80 10.25 9.31
C ILE A 229 -15.05 11.10 9.54
N VAL A 230 -15.18 12.22 8.82
CA VAL A 230 -16.35 13.12 8.94
C VAL A 230 -17.65 12.38 8.64
N MET A 231 -17.69 11.55 7.58
CA MET A 231 -18.86 10.76 7.22
C MET A 231 -19.21 9.71 8.28
N LEU A 232 -18.21 9.01 8.83
CA LEU A 232 -18.41 8.03 9.90
C LEU A 232 -18.92 8.69 11.18
N THR A 233 -18.36 9.83 11.57
CA THR A 233 -18.81 10.59 12.75
C THR A 233 -20.25 11.09 12.59
N ARG A 234 -20.61 11.62 11.41
CA ARG A 234 -21.99 12.06 11.12
C ARG A 234 -22.97 10.88 11.20
N ARG A 235 -22.64 9.75 10.57
CA ARG A 235 -23.49 8.56 10.59
C ARG A 235 -23.67 7.98 12.00
N LYS A 236 -22.62 8.00 12.83
CA LYS A 236 -22.70 7.60 14.25
C LYS A 236 -23.68 8.48 15.02
N ARG A 237 -23.67 9.80 14.81
CA ARG A 237 -24.59 10.72 15.47
C ARG A 237 -26.05 10.44 15.09
N THR A 238 -26.34 10.28 13.80
CA THR A 238 -27.71 9.98 13.33
C THR A 238 -28.23 8.66 13.91
N LEU A 239 -27.41 7.61 13.96
CA LEU A 239 -27.82 6.33 14.56
C LEU A 239 -28.11 6.46 16.06
N PHE A 240 -27.31 7.24 16.79
CA PHE A 240 -27.51 7.48 18.21
C PHE A 240 -28.79 8.29 18.49
N GLU A 241 -29.09 9.27 17.64
CA GLU A 241 -30.34 10.04 17.72
C GLU A 241 -31.56 9.16 17.43
N SER A 242 -31.52 8.32 16.40
CA SER A 242 -32.60 7.37 16.11
C SER A 242 -32.81 6.36 17.25
N SER A 243 -31.73 5.89 17.89
CA SER A 243 -31.82 4.99 19.05
C SER A 243 -32.44 5.66 20.29
N LYS A 244 -32.18 6.95 20.52
CA LYS A 244 -32.81 7.71 21.62
C LYS A 244 -34.31 7.91 21.44
N GLN A 245 -34.78 7.97 20.20
CA GLN A 245 -36.19 8.15 19.89
C GLN A 245 -36.99 6.85 20.06
N GLN A 246 -36.32 5.69 19.98
CA GLN A 246 -36.86 4.36 20.25
C GLN A 246 -36.80 4.05 21.76
N ASN A 247 -37.47 4.88 22.57
CA ASN A 247 -37.58 4.72 24.02
C ASN A 247 -38.44 3.49 24.39
N ASN A 248 -37.85 2.30 24.37
CA ASN A 248 -38.25 1.20 25.24
C ASN A 248 -37.11 0.95 26.25
N PRO A 249 -37.33 1.15 27.57
CA PRO A 249 -36.26 1.14 28.56
C PRO A 249 -35.67 -0.25 28.90
N SER A 250 -36.18 -1.35 28.34
CA SER A 250 -35.73 -2.70 28.68
C SER A 250 -34.48 -3.19 27.92
N THR A 251 -33.94 -2.44 26.95
CA THR A 251 -32.83 -2.90 26.09
C THR A 251 -31.67 -1.89 25.99
N ARG A 252 -31.53 -0.99 26.97
CA ARG A 252 -30.65 0.18 26.88
C ARG A 252 -29.18 -0.08 27.26
N ALA A 253 -28.86 -1.23 27.83
CA ALA A 253 -27.51 -1.51 28.38
C ALA A 253 -26.59 -2.35 27.47
N GLU A 254 -27.09 -2.95 26.39
CA GLU A 254 -26.31 -3.99 25.66
C GLU A 254 -25.97 -3.64 24.20
N ASN A 255 -26.26 -2.43 23.74
CA ASN A 255 -26.19 -2.10 22.30
C ASN A 255 -25.35 -0.86 21.96
N GLU A 256 -24.24 -0.63 22.66
CA GLU A 256 -23.11 0.03 22.00
C GLU A 256 -22.57 -0.93 20.95
N ASP A 257 -23.09 -0.85 19.72
CA ASP A 257 -22.75 -1.77 18.65
C ASP A 257 -21.21 -1.78 18.43
N PRO A 258 -20.48 -2.83 18.86
CA PRO A 258 -19.02 -2.86 18.89
C PRO A 258 -18.41 -2.72 17.49
N ARG A 259 -19.24 -2.86 16.45
CA ARG A 259 -18.90 -2.67 15.04
C ARG A 259 -18.56 -1.22 14.71
N ILE A 260 -19.23 -0.24 15.32
CA ILE A 260 -19.00 1.19 15.03
C ILE A 260 -17.69 1.67 15.67
N LEU A 261 -17.43 1.24 16.91
CA LEU A 261 -16.17 1.56 17.60
C LEU A 261 -14.97 0.88 16.89
N LYS A 262 -15.15 -0.37 16.45
CA LYS A 262 -14.16 -1.08 15.61
C LYS A 262 -13.93 -0.36 14.28
N ALA A 263 -14.97 0.13 13.61
CA ALA A 263 -14.81 0.85 12.34
C ALA A 263 -14.03 2.17 12.50
N ILE A 264 -14.24 2.90 13.61
CA ILE A 264 -13.49 4.12 13.92
C ILE A 264 -12.03 3.78 14.25
N SER A 265 -11.79 2.78 15.11
CA SER A 265 -10.44 2.32 15.43
C SER A 265 -9.68 1.85 14.19
N VAL A 266 -10.31 1.07 13.32
CA VAL A 266 -9.74 0.65 12.03
C VAL A 266 -9.48 1.84 11.11
N SER A 267 -10.36 2.85 11.09
CA SER A 267 -10.14 4.08 10.31
C SER A 267 -8.95 4.90 10.82
N HIS A 268 -8.75 4.99 12.13
CA HIS A 268 -7.58 5.65 12.72
C HIS A 268 -6.29 4.85 12.48
N MET A 269 -6.34 3.53 12.66
CA MET A 269 -5.21 2.63 12.40
C MET A 269 -4.81 2.65 10.92
N THR A 270 -5.78 2.64 10.00
CA THR A 270 -5.50 2.76 8.55
C THR A 270 -4.93 4.11 8.19
N MET A 271 -5.42 5.22 8.76
CA MET A 271 -4.85 6.55 8.55
C MET A 271 -3.39 6.62 9.02
N PHE A 272 -3.12 6.15 10.25
CA PHE A 272 -1.78 6.15 10.83
C PHE A 272 -0.82 5.23 10.05
N SER A 273 -1.29 4.03 9.67
CA SER A 273 -0.54 3.10 8.82
C SER A 273 -0.27 3.69 7.43
N SER A 274 -1.23 4.35 6.79
CA SER A 274 -1.01 4.99 5.49
C SER A 274 -0.04 6.17 5.56
N LEU A 275 0.01 6.92 6.67
CA LEU A 275 1.01 7.97 6.87
C LEU A 275 2.41 7.39 7.06
N ILE A 276 2.55 6.34 7.88
CA ILE A 276 3.82 5.63 8.06
C ILE A 276 4.30 5.03 6.73
N PHE A 277 3.38 4.46 5.94
CA PHE A 277 3.68 3.87 4.65
C PHE A 277 4.20 4.90 3.64
N ILE A 278 3.54 6.06 3.56
CA ILE A 278 3.96 7.15 2.67
C ILE A 278 5.34 7.66 3.10
N LEU A 279 5.55 7.88 4.39
CA LEU A 279 6.85 8.32 4.94
C LEU A 279 7.94 7.27 4.73
N GLY A 280 7.61 5.97 4.82
CA GLY A 280 8.56 4.88 4.61
C GLY A 280 8.92 4.62 3.14
N ILE A 281 8.04 4.95 2.19
CA ILE A 281 8.35 4.89 0.74
C ILE A 281 9.20 6.09 0.29
N SER A 282 9.12 7.21 1.01
CA SER A 282 9.82 8.44 0.66
C SER A 282 11.14 8.67 1.42
N ALA A 283 11.46 7.81 2.38
CA ALA A 283 12.76 7.72 3.04
C ALA A 283 13.67 6.74 2.31
#